data_AF-A0AAV4FNP8-F1
#
_entry.id   AF-A0AAV4FNP8-F1
#
_cell.length_a   1.000
_cell.length_b   1.000
_cell.length_c   1.000
_cell.angle_alpha   90.00
_cell.angle_beta   90.00
_cell.angle_gamma   90.00
#
_symmetry.space_group_name_H-M   'P 1'
#
loop_
_entity.id
_entity.type
_entity.pdbx_description
1 polymer ?
#
loop_
_entity_poly.entity_id
_entity_poly.type
_entity_poly.pdbx_seq_one_letter_code
_entity_poly.pdbx_strand_id
1 'polypeptide(L)'
;MRSFLGTECPYGDDNLVRVNNEKQTCQDVFNKFGKANMCEDSYVGKRCCKSCQKLAGAPADCLYGDDPIVRVNGVPMSCEDGIGMYGQANLCGNTNLARACCKACAAESPAPVCEDDPVVTINGEKQTCEQARATFGLYGLCDDWGMKHCCGTCKAPGGYPSNCRYGDERTIFVNHGPHTCNEAASNYGKAWLCSTPLAKSFDKNNRLFGVEL
;
A
#
# COMPACT_ATOMS: atom_id res chain seq x y z
N MET A 1 34.61 -17.36 0.03
CA MET A 1 33.79 -16.74 1.10
C MET A 1 33.04 -17.87 1.80
N ARG A 2 33.32 -18.13 3.08
CA ARG A 2 32.67 -19.22 3.84
C ARG A 2 31.32 -18.70 4.36
N SER A 3 30.22 -19.24 3.85
CA SER A 3 28.89 -19.01 4.38
C SER A 3 28.81 -19.64 5.78
N PHE A 4 28.69 -18.79 6.81
CA PHE A 4 28.41 -19.25 8.17
C PHE A 4 26.97 -19.77 8.23
N LEU A 5 26.79 -21.07 7.99
CA LEU A 5 25.55 -21.81 8.25
C LEU A 5 25.55 -22.44 9.66
N GLY A 6 26.30 -21.85 10.59
CA GLY A 6 26.34 -22.26 11.99
C GLY A 6 25.36 -21.42 12.81
N THR A 7 24.17 -21.99 13.03
CA THR A 7 23.01 -21.50 13.78
C THR A 7 23.22 -21.25 15.28
N GLU A 8 24.46 -21.24 15.76
CA GLU A 8 24.72 -20.99 17.16
C GLU A 8 25.06 -19.51 17.35
N CYS A 9 24.05 -18.77 17.76
CA CYS A 9 24.19 -17.51 18.48
C CYS A 9 24.15 -17.85 19.98
N PRO A 10 25.20 -18.50 20.55
CA PRO A 10 25.13 -19.18 21.85
C PRO A 10 24.79 -18.25 23.01
N TYR A 11 25.06 -16.95 22.85
CA TYR A 11 24.82 -15.93 23.86
C TYR A 11 23.68 -14.97 23.50
N GLY A 12 22.95 -15.23 22.41
CA GLY A 12 21.95 -14.29 21.89
C GLY A 12 22.58 -13.01 21.34
N ASP A 13 21.77 -11.95 21.26
CA ASP A 13 22.26 -10.62 20.89
C ASP A 13 23.01 -9.98 22.06
N ASP A 14 24.10 -9.29 21.77
CA ASP A 14 24.77 -8.40 22.70
C ASP A 14 23.80 -7.30 23.17
N ASN A 15 23.81 -6.99 24.47
CA ASN A 15 22.98 -5.93 25.03
C ASN A 15 23.22 -4.56 24.37
N LEU A 16 24.48 -4.29 23.99
CA LEU A 16 24.89 -3.05 23.34
C LEU A 16 25.97 -3.34 22.29
N VAL A 17 25.79 -2.80 21.10
CA VAL A 17 26.78 -2.77 20.02
C VAL A 17 27.32 -1.36 19.83
N ARG A 18 28.58 -1.24 19.40
CA ARG A 18 29.18 0.07 19.11
C ARG A 18 29.10 0.37 17.62
N VAL A 19 28.22 1.28 17.23
CA VAL A 19 28.06 1.75 15.84
C VAL A 19 28.29 3.25 15.82
N ASN A 20 29.17 3.73 14.95
CA ASN A 20 29.57 5.15 14.87
C ASN A 20 30.01 5.73 16.23
N ASN A 21 30.82 4.97 16.98
CA ASN A 21 31.31 5.29 18.34
C ASN A 21 30.24 5.38 19.46
N GLU A 22 28.96 5.24 19.15
CA GLU A 22 27.85 5.23 20.10
C GLU A 22 27.49 3.79 20.51
N LYS A 23 27.14 3.58 21.79
CA LYS A 23 26.59 2.30 22.27
C LYS A 23 25.07 2.30 22.08
N GLN A 24 24.55 1.35 21.31
CA GLN A 24 23.14 1.24 20.96
C GLN A 24 22.69 -0.22 21.09
N THR A 25 21.39 -0.47 21.31
CA THR A 25 20.87 -1.84 21.23
C THR A 25 20.81 -2.29 19.77
N CYS A 26 20.77 -3.61 19.53
CA CYS A 26 20.59 -4.13 18.17
C CYS A 26 19.31 -3.58 17.51
N GLN A 27 18.22 -3.48 18.28
CA GLN A 27 16.95 -2.93 17.79
C GLN A 27 17.09 -1.47 17.35
N ASP A 28 17.78 -0.63 18.13
CA ASP A 28 17.99 0.79 17.78
C ASP A 28 18.81 0.92 16.50
N VAL A 29 19.85 0.08 16.37
CA VAL A 29 20.69 0.03 15.16
C VAL A 29 19.86 -0.36 13.93
N PHE A 30 18.99 -1.36 14.02
CA PHE A 30 18.12 -1.74 12.91
C PHE A 30 17.08 -0.67 12.57
N ASN A 31 16.47 -0.04 13.58
CA ASN A 31 15.52 1.05 13.37
C ASN A 31 16.17 2.26 12.68
N LYS A 32 17.48 2.48 12.93
CA LYS A 32 18.22 3.63 12.40
C LYS A 32 18.82 3.38 11.01
N PHE A 33 19.33 2.18 10.76
CA PHE A 33 20.14 1.88 9.57
C PHE A 33 19.57 0.79 8.66
N GLY A 34 18.47 0.15 9.06
CA GLY A 34 17.86 -0.98 8.37
C GLY A 34 18.51 -2.31 8.74
N LYS A 35 17.68 -3.34 8.93
CA LYS A 35 18.14 -4.66 9.40
C LYS A 35 18.98 -5.35 8.35
N ALA A 36 18.56 -5.31 7.09
CA ALA A 36 19.28 -5.95 5.98
C ALA A 36 20.72 -5.44 5.86
N ASN A 37 20.91 -4.12 5.90
CA ASN A 37 22.24 -3.50 5.80
C ASN A 37 23.13 -3.87 7.00
N MET A 38 22.56 -3.88 8.21
CA MET A 38 23.31 -4.11 9.44
C MET A 38 23.65 -5.58 9.67
N CYS A 39 22.82 -6.51 9.20
CA CYS A 39 23.11 -7.93 9.30
C CYS A 39 24.16 -8.41 8.29
N GLU A 40 24.42 -7.64 7.22
CA GLU A 40 25.55 -7.87 6.31
C GLU A 40 26.88 -7.34 6.87
N ASP A 41 26.85 -6.39 7.80
CA ASP A 41 28.05 -5.92 8.50
C ASP A 41 28.61 -7.02 9.41
N SER A 42 29.89 -7.35 9.25
CA SER A 42 30.52 -8.45 9.98
C SER A 42 30.57 -8.26 11.51
N TYR A 43 30.63 -7.02 11.98
CA TYR A 43 30.66 -6.70 13.40
C TYR A 43 29.24 -6.75 13.98
N VAL A 44 28.29 -6.05 13.35
CA VAL A 44 26.91 -6.00 13.82
C VAL A 44 26.23 -7.35 13.66
N GLY A 45 26.36 -8.01 12.52
CA GLY A 45 25.78 -9.34 12.29
C GLY A 45 26.28 -10.41 13.27
N LYS A 46 27.54 -10.32 13.73
CA LYS A 46 28.06 -11.23 14.77
C LYS A 46 27.53 -10.92 16.16
N ARG A 47 27.40 -9.64 16.51
CA ARG A 47 26.98 -9.18 17.85
C ARG A 47 25.46 -9.21 18.01
N CYS A 48 24.73 -9.04 16.92
CA CYS A 48 23.28 -9.10 16.85
C CYS A 48 22.82 -10.39 16.13
N CYS A 49 23.50 -11.52 16.39
CA CYS A 49 23.32 -12.75 15.62
C CYS A 49 21.93 -13.37 15.74
N LYS A 50 21.22 -13.18 16.85
CA LYS A 50 19.86 -13.71 17.06
C LYS A 50 18.88 -12.86 16.27
N SER A 51 19.02 -11.55 16.32
CA SER A 51 18.21 -10.64 15.50
C SER A 51 18.49 -10.78 14.00
N CYS A 52 19.75 -11.04 13.63
CA CYS A 52 20.19 -11.27 12.25
C CYS A 52 20.02 -12.73 11.79
N GLN A 53 19.26 -13.54 12.52
CA GLN A 53 18.98 -14.90 12.07
C GLN A 53 18.22 -14.86 10.75
N LYS A 54 18.78 -15.52 9.74
CA LYS A 54 18.14 -15.63 8.44
C LYS A 54 16.86 -16.44 8.55
N LEU A 55 15.81 -15.97 7.89
CA LEU A 55 14.55 -16.68 7.81
C LEU A 55 14.75 -17.95 6.98
N ALA A 56 14.40 -19.11 7.54
CA ALA A 56 14.50 -20.38 6.84
C ALA A 56 13.55 -20.37 5.62
N GLY A 57 14.09 -20.66 4.44
CA GLY A 57 13.32 -20.67 3.19
C GLY A 57 12.99 -19.27 2.63
N ALA A 58 13.51 -18.19 3.21
CA ALA A 58 13.35 -16.87 2.62
C ALA A 58 14.12 -16.75 1.29
N PRO A 59 13.59 -15.99 0.32
CA PRO A 59 14.27 -15.78 -0.95
C PRO A 59 15.58 -15.01 -0.75
N ALA A 60 16.50 -15.13 -1.71
CA ALA A 60 17.87 -14.62 -1.59
C ALA A 60 17.95 -13.10 -1.37
N ASP A 61 16.91 -12.37 -1.79
CA ASP A 61 16.73 -10.94 -1.64
C ASP A 61 16.02 -10.54 -0.33
N CYS A 62 15.54 -11.50 0.47
CA CYS A 62 14.77 -11.27 1.70
C CYS A 62 15.26 -12.08 2.91
N LEU A 63 16.58 -12.25 3.02
CA LEU A 63 17.18 -13.15 4.00
C LEU A 63 16.79 -12.86 5.45
N TYR A 64 16.49 -11.61 5.80
CA TYR A 64 16.25 -11.17 7.18
C TYR A 64 14.78 -10.79 7.48
N GLY A 65 13.89 -10.95 6.50
CA GLY A 65 12.50 -10.49 6.57
C GLY A 65 12.37 -8.98 6.42
N ASP A 66 11.21 -8.46 6.82
CA ASP A 66 10.93 -7.03 6.81
C ASP A 66 11.73 -6.30 7.89
N ASP A 67 12.12 -5.06 7.58
CA ASP A 67 12.60 -4.09 8.55
C ASP A 67 11.47 -3.75 9.53
N PRO A 68 11.78 -3.63 10.83
CA PRO A 68 10.76 -3.35 11.86
C PRO A 68 10.10 -1.99 11.66
N ILE A 69 10.85 -1.01 11.13
CA ILE A 69 10.38 0.33 10.83
C ILE A 69 11.00 0.75 9.49
N VAL A 70 10.14 1.16 8.55
CA VAL A 70 10.54 1.83 7.32
C VAL A 70 10.10 3.28 7.34
N ARG A 71 10.80 4.14 6.60
CA ARG A 71 10.44 5.55 6.44
C ARG A 71 9.82 5.78 5.08
N VAL A 72 8.51 5.95 5.02
CA VAL A 72 7.80 6.32 3.79
C VAL A 72 7.51 7.81 3.86
N ASN A 73 8.08 8.59 2.94
CA ASN A 73 7.99 10.06 2.93
C ASN A 73 8.37 10.72 4.28
N GLY A 74 9.37 10.16 4.96
CA GLY A 74 9.87 10.65 6.25
C GLY A 74 9.12 10.14 7.48
N VAL A 75 7.94 9.53 7.30
CA VAL A 75 7.11 8.98 8.39
C VAL A 75 7.55 7.55 8.70
N PRO A 76 7.94 7.24 9.96
CA PRO A 76 8.26 5.88 10.37
C PRO A 76 6.98 5.04 10.51
N MET A 77 6.94 3.87 9.89
CA MET A 77 5.81 2.92 9.96
C MET A 77 6.28 1.49 9.72
N SER A 78 5.42 0.50 9.99
CA SER A 78 5.68 -0.89 9.59
C SER A 78 5.46 -1.09 8.08
N CYS A 79 6.00 -2.17 7.53
CA CYS A 79 5.76 -2.54 6.14
C CYS A 79 4.28 -2.85 5.85
N GLU A 80 3.59 -3.51 6.79
CA GLU A 80 2.16 -3.81 6.67
C GLU A 80 1.32 -2.52 6.64
N ASP A 81 1.59 -1.58 7.55
CA ASP A 81 0.90 -0.28 7.56
C ASP A 81 1.18 0.52 6.29
N GLY A 82 2.43 0.51 5.82
CA GLY A 82 2.82 1.19 4.59
C GLY A 82 2.09 0.61 3.37
N ILE A 83 1.96 -0.71 3.29
CA ILE A 83 1.20 -1.36 2.21
C ILE A 83 -0.29 -1.01 2.33
N GLY A 84 -0.86 -1.05 3.53
CA GLY A 84 -2.26 -0.67 3.77
C GLY A 84 -2.56 0.80 3.41
N MET A 85 -1.61 1.70 3.65
CA MET A 85 -1.78 3.13 3.41
C MET A 85 -1.49 3.56 1.97
N TYR A 86 -0.43 3.05 1.36
CA TYR A 86 0.03 3.48 0.03
C TYR A 86 -0.25 2.49 -1.09
N GLY A 87 -0.64 1.25 -0.74
CA GLY A 87 -0.79 0.15 -1.67
C GLY A 87 0.53 -0.55 -1.97
N GLN A 88 0.48 -1.88 -2.11
CA GLN A 88 1.66 -2.72 -2.36
C GLN A 88 2.43 -2.28 -3.60
N ALA A 89 1.75 -1.98 -4.71
CA ALA A 89 2.40 -1.59 -5.96
C ALA A 89 3.25 -0.31 -5.82
N ASN A 90 2.77 0.67 -5.04
CA ASN A 90 3.48 1.92 -4.82
C ASN A 90 4.65 1.74 -3.85
N LEU A 91 4.43 1.01 -2.75
CA LEU A 91 5.47 0.78 -1.75
C LEU A 91 6.59 -0.13 -2.29
N CYS A 92 6.21 -1.25 -2.90
CA CYS A 92 7.14 -2.25 -3.44
C CYS A 92 7.69 -1.87 -4.82
N GLY A 93 7.15 -0.84 -5.48
CA GLY A 93 7.74 -0.25 -6.68
C GLY A 93 9.01 0.54 -6.41
N ASN A 94 9.23 0.98 -5.16
CA ASN A 94 10.46 1.64 -4.74
C ASN A 94 11.49 0.60 -4.30
N THR A 95 12.64 0.50 -4.99
CA THR A 95 13.66 -0.53 -4.73
C THR A 95 14.16 -0.57 -3.29
N ASN A 96 14.29 0.59 -2.63
CA ASN A 96 14.76 0.63 -1.23
C ASN A 96 13.70 0.10 -0.27
N LEU A 97 12.44 0.51 -0.47
CA LEU A 97 11.33 0.03 0.33
C LEU A 97 10.99 -1.43 0.02
N ALA A 98 11.12 -1.87 -1.23
CA ALA A 98 10.95 -3.26 -1.62
C ALA A 98 11.95 -4.18 -0.91
N ARG A 99 13.20 -3.75 -0.79
CA ARG A 99 14.23 -4.50 -0.04
C ARG A 99 13.96 -4.48 1.47
N ALA A 100 13.55 -3.32 2.01
CA ALA A 100 13.24 -3.19 3.43
C ALA A 100 11.95 -3.93 3.82
N CYS A 101 10.98 -4.03 2.92
CA CYS A 101 9.70 -4.70 3.10
C CYS A 101 9.59 -5.96 2.25
N CYS A 102 10.69 -6.68 2.08
CA CYS A 102 10.79 -7.76 1.11
C CYS A 102 9.81 -8.90 1.35
N LYS A 103 9.48 -9.23 2.61
CA LYS A 103 8.54 -10.29 2.94
C LYS A 103 7.11 -9.83 2.70
N ALA A 104 6.78 -8.61 3.12
CA ALA A 104 5.48 -8.00 2.86
C ALA A 104 5.25 -7.78 1.35
N CYS A 105 6.29 -7.46 0.60
CA CYS A 105 6.25 -7.28 -0.85
C CYS A 105 6.20 -8.61 -1.62
N ALA A 106 6.78 -9.68 -1.10
CA ALA A 106 6.73 -11.02 -1.70
C ALA A 106 5.46 -11.79 -1.34
N ALA A 107 4.79 -11.42 -0.24
CA ALA A 107 3.45 -11.89 0.01
C ALA A 107 2.56 -11.47 -1.16
N GLU A 108 1.88 -12.42 -1.79
CA GLU A 108 0.70 -12.07 -2.57
C GLU A 108 -0.18 -11.29 -1.61
N SER A 109 -0.36 -9.98 -1.80
CA SER A 109 -1.37 -9.28 -1.01
C SER A 109 -2.65 -10.08 -1.27
N PRO A 110 -3.28 -10.68 -0.24
CA PRO A 110 -4.62 -11.19 -0.43
C PRO A 110 -5.36 -10.01 -1.04
N ALA A 111 -5.93 -10.20 -2.24
CA ALA A 111 -6.64 -9.13 -2.93
C ALA A 111 -7.51 -8.46 -1.86
N PRO A 112 -7.35 -7.15 -1.60
CA PRO A 112 -7.88 -6.53 -0.39
C PRO A 112 -9.33 -6.97 -0.28
N VAL A 113 -9.65 -7.70 0.80
CA VAL A 113 -10.99 -8.22 1.01
C VAL A 113 -11.85 -6.97 1.12
N CYS A 114 -12.59 -6.76 0.05
CA CYS A 114 -13.23 -5.50 -0.24
C CYS A 114 -14.60 -5.59 0.41
N GLU A 115 -14.61 -5.37 1.72
CA GLU A 115 -15.83 -5.39 2.52
C GLU A 115 -16.39 -3.98 2.63
N ASP A 116 -17.71 -3.89 2.67
CA ASP A 116 -18.39 -2.63 2.96
C ASP A 116 -18.44 -2.43 4.47
N ASP A 117 -18.24 -1.19 4.91
CA ASP A 117 -18.59 -0.81 6.27
C ASP A 117 -20.09 -1.06 6.47
N PRO A 118 -20.49 -1.64 7.62
CA PRO A 118 -21.89 -1.97 7.87
C PRO A 118 -22.79 -0.73 7.87
N VAL A 119 -22.23 0.42 8.24
CA VAL A 119 -22.89 1.73 8.25
C VAL A 119 -21.85 2.81 7.95
N VAL A 120 -22.16 3.66 6.98
CA VAL A 120 -21.41 4.88 6.68
C VAL A 120 -22.23 6.11 7.02
N THR A 121 -21.56 7.24 7.31
CA THR A 121 -22.24 8.53 7.56
C THR A 121 -21.89 9.50 6.43
N ILE A 122 -22.90 9.90 5.64
CA ILE A 122 -22.72 10.86 4.55
C ILE A 122 -23.69 12.01 4.81
N ASN A 123 -23.17 13.25 4.87
CA ASN A 123 -23.95 14.44 5.21
C ASN A 123 -24.70 14.33 6.55
N GLY A 124 -24.11 13.64 7.54
CA GLY A 124 -24.70 13.45 8.87
C GLY A 124 -25.73 12.32 8.97
N GLU A 125 -26.10 11.68 7.86
CA GLU A 125 -27.05 10.57 7.84
C GLU A 125 -26.34 9.22 7.78
N LYS A 126 -26.73 8.30 8.68
CA LYS A 126 -26.25 6.91 8.72
C LYS A 126 -26.99 6.06 7.68
N GLN A 127 -26.25 5.38 6.82
CA GLN A 127 -26.80 4.54 5.76
C GLN A 127 -25.86 3.38 5.42
N THR A 128 -26.37 2.35 4.74
CA THR A 128 -25.54 1.29 4.16
C THR A 128 -24.90 1.76 2.86
N CYS A 129 -23.85 1.08 2.40
CA CYS A 129 -23.22 1.38 1.11
C CYS A 129 -24.19 1.22 -0.08
N GLU A 130 -25.12 0.26 -0.03
CA GLU A 130 -26.18 0.14 -1.04
C GLU A 130 -27.15 1.33 -1.04
N GLN A 131 -27.53 1.82 0.13
CA GLN A 131 -28.39 3.01 0.28
C GLN A 131 -27.66 4.26 -0.23
N ALA A 132 -26.37 4.40 0.09
CA ALA A 132 -25.54 5.47 -0.43
C ALA A 132 -25.43 5.39 -1.95
N ARG A 133 -25.23 4.20 -2.52
CA ARG A 133 -25.18 3.98 -3.97
C ARG A 133 -26.50 4.34 -4.64
N ALA A 134 -27.64 4.00 -4.03
CA ALA A 134 -28.96 4.36 -4.55
C ALA A 134 -29.20 5.88 -4.52
N THR A 135 -28.64 6.57 -3.53
CA THR A 135 -28.81 8.03 -3.33
C THR A 135 -27.89 8.86 -4.22
N PHE A 136 -26.60 8.55 -4.22
CA PHE A 136 -25.56 9.33 -4.89
C PHE A 136 -25.18 8.78 -6.27
N GLY A 137 -25.70 7.61 -6.63
CA GLY A 137 -25.24 6.86 -7.79
C GLY A 137 -23.83 6.30 -7.57
N LEU A 138 -23.40 5.47 -8.52
CA LEU A 138 -22.10 4.82 -8.45
C LEU A 138 -20.93 5.83 -8.49
N TYR A 139 -21.04 6.86 -9.34
CA TYR A 139 -20.00 7.88 -9.49
C TYR A 139 -19.88 8.79 -8.28
N GLY A 140 -21.00 9.10 -7.61
CA GLY A 140 -20.98 9.93 -6.41
C GLY A 140 -20.51 9.20 -5.17
N LEU A 141 -20.67 7.86 -5.12
CA LEU A 141 -20.21 7.05 -4.01
C LEU A 141 -18.73 6.65 -4.14
N CYS A 142 -18.27 6.20 -5.29
CA CYS A 142 -16.99 5.50 -5.43
C CYS A 142 -15.78 6.42 -5.67
N ASP A 143 -15.70 7.53 -4.95
CA ASP A 143 -14.48 8.32 -4.82
C ASP A 143 -13.49 7.68 -3.84
N ASP A 144 -12.37 8.34 -3.51
CA ASP A 144 -11.37 7.79 -2.57
C ASP A 144 -11.97 7.44 -1.20
N TRP A 145 -12.97 8.20 -0.74
CA TRP A 145 -13.65 7.94 0.52
C TRP A 145 -14.56 6.71 0.41
N GLY A 146 -15.41 6.63 -0.63
CA GLY A 146 -16.31 5.48 -0.75
C GLY A 146 -15.61 4.21 -1.23
N MET A 147 -14.47 4.30 -1.92
CA MET A 147 -13.62 3.12 -2.16
C MET A 147 -13.01 2.56 -0.88
N LYS A 148 -12.82 3.40 0.15
CA LYS A 148 -12.34 2.98 1.47
C LYS A 148 -13.43 2.37 2.33
N HIS A 149 -14.64 2.93 2.30
CA HIS A 149 -15.73 2.55 3.21
C HIS A 149 -16.80 1.67 2.57
N CYS A 150 -16.92 1.68 1.24
CA CYS A 150 -17.94 0.98 0.45
C CYS A 150 -17.33 0.20 -0.71
N CYS A 151 -16.18 -0.43 -0.44
CA CYS A 151 -15.39 -1.11 -1.44
C CYS A 151 -16.21 -2.20 -2.16
N GLY A 152 -16.89 -3.07 -1.43
CA GLY A 152 -17.64 -4.20 -1.96
C GLY A 152 -18.77 -3.75 -2.89
N THR A 153 -19.56 -2.77 -2.45
CA THR A 153 -20.62 -2.15 -3.24
C THR A 153 -20.07 -1.50 -4.52
N CYS A 154 -18.91 -0.86 -4.44
CA CYS A 154 -18.25 -0.23 -5.58
C CYS A 154 -17.69 -1.23 -6.60
N LYS A 155 -17.27 -2.44 -6.15
CA LYS A 155 -16.73 -3.50 -7.02
C LYS A 155 -17.75 -4.55 -7.48
N ALA A 156 -18.98 -4.54 -6.97
CA ALA A 156 -20.05 -5.45 -7.39
C ALA A 156 -20.30 -5.37 -8.91
N PRO A 157 -20.81 -6.43 -9.58
CA PRO A 157 -21.11 -6.40 -11.01
C PRO A 157 -22.04 -5.23 -11.38
N GLY A 158 -21.64 -4.42 -12.36
CA GLY A 158 -22.30 -3.14 -12.69
C GLY A 158 -21.83 -1.94 -11.85
N GLY A 159 -20.88 -2.18 -10.93
CA GLY A 159 -20.06 -1.18 -10.24
C GLY A 159 -18.81 -0.82 -11.03
N TYR A 160 -18.00 0.08 -10.49
CA TYR A 160 -16.99 0.84 -11.21
C TYR A 160 -16.03 -0.17 -11.88
N PRO A 161 -15.79 -0.13 -13.20
CA PRO A 161 -14.66 -0.84 -13.76
C PRO A 161 -13.43 -0.15 -13.19
N SER A 162 -12.95 -0.64 -12.05
CA SER A 162 -11.63 -0.28 -11.58
C SER A 162 -10.67 -0.61 -12.72
N ASN A 163 -10.10 0.46 -13.28
CA ASN A 163 -8.99 0.50 -14.23
C ASN A 163 -9.38 0.32 -15.71
N CYS A 164 -9.49 1.43 -16.44
CA CYS A 164 -8.99 1.45 -17.80
C CYS A 164 -7.48 1.13 -17.74
N ARG A 165 -7.09 -0.12 -18.01
CA ARG A 165 -5.69 -0.41 -18.37
C ARG A 165 -5.49 0.02 -19.83
N TYR A 166 -4.39 0.70 -20.12
CA TYR A 166 -4.02 1.04 -21.49
C TYR A 166 -3.94 -0.24 -22.34
N GLY A 167 -4.72 -0.31 -23.43
CA GLY A 167 -4.90 -1.54 -24.22
C GLY A 167 -6.19 -2.35 -23.95
N ASP A 168 -7.06 -1.91 -23.03
CA ASP A 168 -8.39 -2.48 -22.84
C ASP A 168 -9.39 -1.92 -23.87
N GLU A 169 -10.14 -2.80 -24.55
CA GLU A 169 -11.15 -2.44 -25.57
C GLU A 169 -12.51 -2.06 -24.96
N ARG A 170 -12.65 -2.10 -23.63
CA ARG A 170 -13.88 -1.72 -22.94
C ARG A 170 -14.25 -0.26 -23.17
N THR A 171 -15.55 -0.04 -23.28
CA THR A 171 -16.18 1.27 -23.45
C THR A 171 -16.42 1.93 -22.09
N ILE A 172 -15.91 3.14 -21.89
CA ILE A 172 -16.20 4.04 -20.77
C ILE A 172 -17.04 5.23 -21.25
N PHE A 173 -17.77 5.89 -20.34
CA PHE A 173 -18.55 7.08 -20.67
C PHE A 173 -17.85 8.32 -20.16
N VAL A 174 -17.50 9.24 -21.07
CA VAL A 174 -16.88 10.54 -20.74
C VAL A 174 -17.67 11.62 -21.46
N ASN A 175 -18.03 12.71 -20.77
CA ASN A 175 -18.68 13.90 -21.34
C ASN A 175 -19.76 13.60 -22.41
N HIS A 176 -20.82 12.89 -22.02
CA HIS A 176 -22.02 12.59 -22.81
C HIS A 176 -21.88 11.56 -23.95
N GLY A 177 -20.82 10.76 -24.01
CA GLY A 177 -20.71 9.69 -25.02
C GLY A 177 -19.91 8.46 -24.59
N PRO A 178 -20.15 7.29 -25.22
CA PRO A 178 -19.31 6.11 -25.08
C PRO A 178 -17.98 6.31 -25.83
N HIS A 179 -16.87 6.03 -25.16
CA HIS A 179 -15.51 6.03 -25.70
C HIS A 179 -14.79 4.76 -25.26
N THR A 180 -13.98 4.16 -26.12
CA THR A 180 -13.02 3.15 -25.66
C THR A 180 -11.95 3.78 -24.76
N CYS A 181 -11.33 2.99 -23.88
CA CYS A 181 -10.23 3.49 -23.03
C CYS A 181 -9.11 4.15 -23.86
N ASN A 182 -8.81 3.65 -25.06
CA ASN A 182 -7.82 4.22 -25.96
C ASN A 182 -8.25 5.56 -26.57
N GLU A 183 -9.53 5.68 -26.97
CA GLU A 183 -10.09 6.95 -27.46
C GLU A 183 -10.08 8.02 -26.37
N ALA A 184 -10.46 7.67 -25.14
CA ALA A 184 -10.41 8.59 -24.01
C ALA A 184 -8.97 9.01 -23.68
N ALA A 185 -8.02 8.08 -23.70
CA ALA A 185 -6.60 8.37 -23.45
C ALA A 185 -6.01 9.29 -24.52
N SER A 186 -6.42 9.12 -25.78
CA SER A 186 -5.98 9.93 -26.91
C SER A 186 -6.61 11.33 -26.90
N ASN A 187 -7.90 11.43 -26.56
CA ASN A 187 -8.64 12.69 -26.60
C ASN A 187 -8.41 13.58 -25.38
N TYR A 188 -8.21 12.98 -24.20
CA TYR A 188 -8.13 13.71 -22.93
C TYR A 188 -6.75 13.61 -22.27
N GLY A 189 -5.86 12.76 -22.78
CA GLY A 189 -4.50 12.57 -22.28
C GLY A 189 -4.40 11.50 -21.19
N LYS A 190 -3.29 10.74 -21.20
CA LYS A 190 -3.05 9.61 -20.28
C LYS A 190 -3.05 10.01 -18.79
N ALA A 191 -2.64 11.24 -18.49
CA ALA A 191 -2.68 11.77 -17.13
C ALA A 191 -4.12 12.00 -16.65
N TRP A 192 -5.02 12.43 -17.53
CA TRP A 192 -6.41 12.76 -17.20
C TRP A 192 -7.20 11.53 -16.72
N LEU A 193 -6.94 10.36 -17.32
CA LEU A 193 -7.56 9.08 -16.92
C LEU A 193 -7.12 8.58 -15.53
N CYS A 194 -6.02 9.09 -14.98
CA CYS A 194 -5.47 8.65 -13.69
C CYS A 194 -5.43 9.75 -12.62
N SER A 195 -5.85 10.99 -12.92
CA SER A 195 -5.57 12.13 -12.02
C SER A 195 -6.66 13.21 -11.87
N THR A 196 -7.86 13.08 -12.44
CA THR A 196 -8.92 14.07 -12.22
C THR A 196 -10.11 13.56 -11.40
N PRO A 197 -10.24 13.99 -10.13
CA PRO A 197 -11.47 13.90 -9.35
C PRO A 197 -12.33 15.14 -9.64
N LEU A 198 -12.93 15.25 -10.82
CA LEU A 198 -13.95 16.27 -11.09
C LEU A 198 -15.00 15.75 -12.09
N ALA A 199 -15.66 14.67 -11.73
CA ALA A 199 -17.10 14.66 -11.93
C ALA A 199 -17.68 15.43 -10.74
N LYS A 200 -18.07 16.69 -10.94
CA LYS A 200 -19.02 17.31 -10.01
C LYS A 200 -20.21 16.36 -9.98
N SER A 201 -20.43 15.69 -8.86
CA SER A 201 -21.60 14.87 -8.64
C SER A 201 -22.80 15.80 -8.76
N PHE A 202 -23.46 15.74 -9.90
CA PHE A 202 -24.72 16.42 -10.11
C PHE A 202 -25.81 15.46 -9.65
N ASP A 203 -26.75 15.93 -8.81
CA ASP A 203 -27.97 15.17 -8.62
C ASP A 203 -28.73 15.06 -9.95
N LYS A 204 -29.80 14.25 -9.98
CA LYS A 204 -30.71 14.17 -11.13
C LYS A 204 -31.30 15.52 -11.59
N ASN A 205 -31.06 16.60 -10.86
CA ASN A 205 -31.52 17.97 -11.11
C ASN A 205 -30.36 18.98 -11.32
N ASN A 206 -29.13 18.53 -11.57
CA ASN A 206 -27.97 19.39 -11.83
C ASN A 206 -27.53 20.32 -10.66
N ARG A 207 -27.71 19.89 -9.40
CA ARG A 207 -27.17 20.62 -8.22
C ARG A 207 -25.78 20.12 -7.81
N LEU A 208 -24.92 21.09 -7.45
CA LEU A 208 -23.53 20.90 -7.04
C LEU A 208 -23.43 20.52 -5.56
N PHE A 209 -22.71 19.45 -5.22
CA PHE A 209 -22.33 19.16 -3.84
C PHE A 209 -20.96 19.77 -3.51
N GLY A 210 -20.88 20.47 -2.38
CA GLY A 210 -19.62 20.75 -1.69
C GLY A 210 -19.55 19.82 -0.48
N VAL A 211 -18.45 19.09 -0.35
CA VAL A 211 -18.11 18.39 0.90
C VAL A 211 -17.31 19.38 1.73
N GLU A 212 -17.85 19.84 2.85
CA GLU A 212 -17.03 20.50 3.87
C GLU A 212 -16.18 19.42 4.56
N LEU A 213 -14.87 19.62 4.57
CA LEU A 213 -13.86 18.75 5.19
C LEU A 213 -13.88 18.85 6.73
#